data_AF-A0AAW5QV19-F1
#
_entry.id   AF-A0AAW5QV19-F1
#
_cell.length_a   1.000
_cell.length_b   1.000
_cell.length_c   1.000
_cell.angle_alpha   90.00
_cell.angle_beta   90.00
_cell.angle_gamma   90.00
#
_symmetry.space_group_name_H-M   'P 1'
#
loop_
_entity.id
_entity.type
_entity.pdbx_description
1 polymer ?
#
loop_
_entity_poly.entity_id
_entity_poly.type
_entity_poly.pdbx_seq_one_letter_code
_entity_poly.pdbx_strand_id
1 'polypeptide(L)' 'MLDEIPLPPVGTLDRAALPAPNLTAGTGDRPAPTDPLESLVADEVADVLGRDRLGVDDPCVDLG' A
#
# COMPACT_ATOMS: atom_id res chain seq x y z
N MET A 1 5.94 4.86 12.96
CA MET A 1 6.82 5.96 12.51
C MET A 1 8.26 5.50 12.63
N LEU A 2 9.13 5.92 11.71
CA LEU A 2 10.58 5.66 11.80
C LEU A 2 11.20 6.96 12.33
N ASP A 3 11.58 6.98 13.60
CA ASP A 3 11.95 8.23 14.29
C ASP A 3 13.39 8.69 13.97
N GLU A 4 14.24 7.84 13.38
CA GLU A 4 15.59 8.24 12.97
C GLU A 4 16.11 7.36 11.81
N ILE A 5 16.75 7.99 10.81
CA ILE A 5 17.42 7.28 9.72
C ILE A 5 18.86 6.99 10.18
N PRO A 6 19.26 5.72 10.37
CA PRO A 6 20.63 5.41 10.77
C PRO A 6 21.59 5.81 9.65
N LEU A 7 22.38 6.85 9.93
CA LEU A 7 23.48 7.30 9.10
C LEU A 7 24.81 6.87 9.76
N PRO A 8 25.69 6.17 9.02
CA PRO A 8 27.08 6.02 9.43
C PRO A 8 27.79 7.38 9.36
N PRO A 9 28.96 7.55 10.00
CA PRO A 9 29.69 8.83 10.04
C PRO A 9 30.10 9.36 8.66
N VAL A 10 30.13 8.50 7.64
CA VAL A 10 30.11 8.89 6.23
C VAL A 10 28.64 8.92 5.82
N GLY A 11 28.08 10.08 5.47
CA GLY A 11 26.64 10.34 5.32
C GLY A 11 25.88 9.59 4.19
N THR A 12 26.08 8.28 4.05
CA THR A 12 25.38 7.39 3.14
C THR A 12 24.53 6.43 3.93
N LEU A 13 23.25 6.32 3.58
CA LEU A 13 22.27 5.43 4.21
C LEU A 13 22.82 4.00 4.44
N ASP A 14 22.89 3.58 5.71
CA ASP A 14 23.26 2.21 6.06
C ASP A 14 22.07 1.27 5.85
N ARG A 15 22.00 0.66 4.66
CA ARG A 15 20.92 -0.27 4.28
C ARG A 15 20.87 -1.54 5.14
N ALA A 16 21.96 -1.90 5.84
CA ALA A 16 21.99 -3.08 6.70
C ALA A 16 21.44 -2.80 8.10
N ALA A 17 21.50 -1.54 8.55
CA ALA A 17 20.93 -1.08 9.82
C ALA A 17 19.44 -0.72 9.73
N LEU A 18 18.86 -0.70 8.52
CA LEU A 18 17.44 -0.43 8.35
C LEU A 18 16.60 -1.57 8.96
N PRO A 19 15.58 -1.24 9.77
CA PRO A 19 14.60 -2.23 10.22
C PRO A 19 13.96 -2.95 9.02
N ALA A 20 13.74 -4.25 9.16
CA ALA A 20 13.08 -5.02 8.12
C ALA A 20 11.70 -4.40 7.80
N PRO A 21 11.39 -4.13 6.52
CA PRO A 21 10.11 -3.54 6.15
C PRO A 21 8.98 -4.49 6.51
N ASN A 22 7.91 -3.95 7.07
CA ASN A 22 6.67 -4.70 7.28
C ASN A 22 5.97 -4.86 5.92
N LEU A 23 6.23 -5.97 5.24
CA LEU A 23 5.63 -6.29 3.94
C LEU A 23 4.17 -6.78 4.04
N THR A 24 3.65 -6.97 5.25
CA THR A 24 2.24 -7.26 5.51
C THR A 24 1.33 -6.04 5.45
N ALA A 25 1.88 -4.83 5.26
CA ALA A 25 1.11 -3.59 5.10
C ALA A 25 0.16 -3.60 3.88
N GLY A 26 0.31 -4.53 2.93
CA GLY A 26 -0.58 -4.66 1.77
C GLY A 26 -1.67 -5.73 1.88
N THR A 27 -1.69 -6.56 2.93
CA THR A 27 -2.59 -7.73 3.01
C THR A 27 -3.65 -7.65 4.12
N GLY A 28 -3.57 -6.65 5.01
CA GLY A 28 -4.40 -6.61 6.23
C GLY A 28 -5.50 -5.55 6.27
N ASP A 29 -5.19 -4.31 5.88
CA ASP A 29 -6.12 -3.17 5.97
C ASP A 29 -6.41 -2.64 4.57
N ARG A 30 -7.37 -3.27 3.90
CA ARG A 30 -8.00 -2.66 2.73
C ARG A 30 -9.20 -1.87 3.25
N PRO A 31 -9.12 -0.52 3.36
CA PRO A 31 -10.26 0.25 3.81
C PRO A 31 -11.44 -0.03 2.89
N ALA A 32 -12.55 -0.43 3.50
CA ALA A 32 -13.79 -0.62 2.78
C ALA A 32 -14.29 0.75 2.29
N PRO A 33 -14.96 0.79 1.13
CA PRO A 33 -15.69 1.98 0.71
C PRO A 33 -16.55 2.53 1.84
N THR A 34 -16.44 3.83 2.08
CA THR A 34 -17.14 4.54 3.16
C THR A 34 -18.40 5.24 2.68
N ASP A 35 -18.53 5.44 1.36
CA ASP A 35 -19.67 6.09 0.69
C ASP A 35 -20.16 5.26 -0.51
N PRO A 36 -21.47 5.33 -0.88
CA PRO A 36 -21.99 4.62 -2.04
C PRO A 36 -21.26 4.88 -3.36
N LEU A 37 -20.70 6.09 -3.55
CA LEU A 37 -19.92 6.40 -4.74
C LEU A 37 -18.62 5.60 -4.79
N GLU A 38 -17.93 5.48 -3.65
CA GLU A 38 -16.69 4.70 -3.56
C GLU A 38 -16.95 3.22 -3.84
N SER A 39 -18.08 2.66 -3.36
CA SER A 39 -18.46 1.28 -3.65
C SER A 39 -18.69 1.07 -5.14
N LEU A 40 -19.44 1.96 -5.79
CA LEU A 40 -19.72 1.86 -7.22
C LEU A 40 -18.43 1.89 -8.04
N VAL A 41 -17.53 2.83 -7.75
CA VAL A 41 -16.25 2.94 -8.46
C VAL A 41 -15.37 1.72 -8.19
N ALA A 42 -15.28 1.25 -6.94
CA ALA A 42 -14.49 0.08 -6.59
C ALA A 42 -14.99 -1.19 -7.30
N ASP A 43 -16.31 -1.38 -7.39
CA ASP A 43 -16.92 -2.52 -8.06
C ASP A 43 -16.67 -2.49 -9.58
N GLU A 44 -16.87 -1.34 -10.23
CA GLU A 44 -16.63 -1.18 -11.68
C GLU A 44 -15.15 -1.38 -12.03
N VAL A 45 -14.22 -0.83 -11.21
CA VAL A 45 -12.78 -1.04 -11.42
C VAL A 45 -12.41 -2.50 -11.16
N ALA A 46 -13.04 -3.17 -10.19
CA ALA A 46 -12.79 -4.59 -9.91
C ALA A 46 -13.22 -5.47 -11.07
N ASP A 47 -14.37 -5.18 -11.68
CA ASP A 47 -14.87 -5.90 -12.86
C ASP A 47 -13.93 -5.72 -14.06
N VAL A 48 -13.51 -4.49 -14.35
CA VAL A 48 -12.55 -4.19 -15.44
C VAL A 48 -11.21 -4.90 -15.22
N LEU A 49 -10.76 -5.01 -13.97
CA LEU A 49 -9.51 -5.66 -13.61
C LEU A 49 -9.64 -7.18 -13.37
N GLY A 50 -10.86 -7.74 -13.43
CA GLY A 50 -11.13 -9.15 -13.20
C GLY A 50 -10.81 -9.63 -11.78
N ARG A 51 -11.04 -8.79 -10.76
CA ARG A 51 -10.77 -9.08 -9.34
C ARG A 51 -12.05 -9.21 -8.54
N ASP A 52 -12.01 -10.07 -7.52
CA ASP A 52 -13.16 -10.27 -6.63
C ASP A 52 -13.47 -9.06 -5.75
N ARG A 53 -12.46 -8.25 -5.41
CA ARG A 53 -12.63 -7.04 -4.58
C ARG A 53 -11.45 -6.09 -4.71
N LEU A 54 -11.75 -4.79 -4.80
CA LEU A 54 -10.77 -3.70 -4.68
C LEU A 54 -11.05 -2.82 -3.47
N GLY A 55 -9.97 -2.25 -2.94
CA GLY A 55 -9.99 -1.25 -1.89
C GLY A 55 -9.99 0.15 -2.45
N VAL A 56 -10.42 1.11 -1.63
CA VAL A 56 -10.39 2.52 -2.00
C VAL A 56 -8.96 3.00 -2.31
N ASP A 57 -7.98 2.47 -1.58
CA ASP A 57 -6.56 2.81 -1.74
C ASP A 57 -5.79 1.85 -2.66
N ASP A 58 -6.46 0.87 -3.28
CA ASP A 58 -5.78 -0.06 -4.18
C ASP A 58 -5.40 0.67 -5.49
N PRO A 59 -4.15 0.56 -5.97
CA PRO A 59 -3.74 1.19 -7.21
C PRO A 59 -4.48 0.55 -8.39
N CYS A 60 -5.16 1.36 -9.20
CA CYS A 60 -5.95 0.82 -10.32
C CYS A 60 -5.11 0.42 -11.55
N VAL A 61 -3.87 0.91 -11.66
CA VAL A 61 -3.01 0.76 -12.86
C VAL A 61 -1.67 0.05 -12.60
N ASP A 62 -1.34 -0.22 -11.33
CA ASP A 62 -0.05 -0.81 -10.93
C ASP A 62 -0.30 -2.12 -10.17
N LEU A 63 -0.87 -3.10 -10.87
CA LEU A 63 -1.19 -4.43 -10.34
C LEU A 63 -0.58 -5.56 -11.18
N GLY A 64 0.51 -5.26 -11.91
CA GLY A 64 1.28 -6.18 -12.75
C GLY A 64 2.68 -5.67 -13.03
#